data_AF-A0A9P7S0R5-F1
#
_entry.id   AF-A0A9P7S0R5-F1
#
_cell.length_a   1.000
_cell.length_b   1.000
_cell.length_c   1.000
_cell.angle_alpha   90.00
_cell.angle_beta   90.00
_cell.angle_gamma   90.00
#
_symmetry.space_group_name_H-M   'P 1'
#
loop_
_entity.id
_entity.type
_entity.pdbx_description
1 polymer ?
#
loop_
_entity_poly.entity_id
_entity_poly.type
_entity_poly.pdbx_seq_one_letter_code
_entity_poly.pdbx_strand_id
1 'polypeptide(L)'
;MWNDSDAMKLFNANLPVFYIRPYNAFDQQVISSVVPLSPPQICMVTASPPYPILLSSCQAGSDEKFAAIRSAAISCFDVQSPFENMHLPGAYASSFSISQSHKQICSPGVSVPSTSSLTGVVRTSSSFTRAGPYPKSHKAPQQAKKHSRARGSDLPTQSQPSRFEDLAVQSPLLPPLLPSCRGINATINIRHSGILHDTAQPPKLTTVVPDPALIFGSPDEEKRLLYLKQWCHVRDAWLSYCRESSSPAEPVSGTIWKKILSLPSIGPWKTEKPVKSKQDSDHQAATQLLETVFTRHRPNSSIISSMNSVTISTSEAKRLVRELTFINFRHQLLSLDAVVDQTAPEPNASITAVELKVLVANHRRNRKGVVNAIFGNGGDVFTWSDVTLRTGFVADSWAHRVGALRSFWRLMSDWPVDKSGIWNCGLDPNLPHLVGPGKEWETLLFQTYAQTYFNFLGHPPILPRVFG
;
A
#
# COMPACT_ATOMS: atom_id res chain seq x y z
N MET A 1 3.51 -4.82 -36.89
CA MET A 1 4.01 -4.03 -35.76
C MET A 1 2.84 -3.80 -34.84
N TRP A 2 2.80 -4.46 -33.69
CA TRP A 2 1.71 -4.35 -32.72
C TRP A 2 2.04 -3.18 -31.80
N ASN A 3 1.25 -2.10 -31.80
CA ASN A 3 1.35 -1.08 -30.76
C ASN A 3 0.16 -1.29 -29.85
N ASP A 4 0.32 -2.18 -28.86
CA ASP A 4 -0.65 -2.36 -27.78
C ASP A 4 -1.04 -1.02 -27.16
N SER A 5 -0.13 -0.03 -27.14
CA SER A 5 -0.47 1.29 -26.64
C SER A 5 -1.48 2.05 -27.52
N ASP A 6 -1.56 1.78 -28.82
CA ASP A 6 -2.59 2.39 -29.69
C ASP A 6 -3.94 1.67 -29.58
N ALA A 7 -3.90 0.34 -29.46
CA ALA A 7 -5.11 -0.45 -29.20
C ALA A 7 -5.72 -0.11 -27.83
N MET A 8 -4.87 0.09 -26.80
CA MET A 8 -5.27 0.63 -25.50
C MET A 8 -5.93 2.01 -25.60
N LYS A 9 -5.33 2.92 -26.38
CA LYS A 9 -5.88 4.28 -26.57
C LYS A 9 -7.28 4.25 -27.19
N LEU A 10 -7.54 3.33 -28.12
CA LEU A 10 -8.84 3.19 -28.79
C LEU A 10 -9.88 2.54 -27.88
N PHE A 11 -9.52 1.47 -27.16
CA PHE A 11 -10.42 0.80 -26.20
C PHE A 11 -10.87 1.77 -25.11
N ASN A 12 -9.94 2.60 -24.61
CA ASN A 12 -10.21 3.61 -23.59
C ASN A 12 -11.13 4.75 -24.07
N ALA A 13 -11.29 4.94 -25.39
CA ALA A 13 -12.22 5.90 -25.96
C ALA A 13 -13.63 5.32 -26.18
N ASN A 14 -13.94 4.15 -25.59
CA ASN A 14 -15.12 3.33 -25.89
C ASN A 14 -15.26 2.98 -27.38
N LEU A 15 -14.16 2.99 -28.12
CA LEU A 15 -14.15 2.50 -29.48
C LEU A 15 -13.91 1.00 -29.45
N PRO A 16 -14.75 0.19 -30.12
CA PRO A 16 -14.56 -1.24 -30.15
C PRO A 16 -13.23 -1.56 -30.83
N VAL A 17 -12.37 -2.29 -30.11
CA VAL A 17 -11.07 -2.73 -30.61
C VAL A 17 -11.15 -4.21 -30.91
N PHE A 18 -10.94 -4.56 -32.17
CA PHE A 18 -10.97 -5.93 -32.63
C PHE A 18 -9.56 -6.44 -32.86
N TYR A 19 -9.29 -7.66 -32.39
CA TYR A 19 -8.06 -8.35 -32.72
C TYR A 19 -8.22 -9.11 -34.04
N ILE A 20 -7.63 -8.58 -35.11
CA ILE A 20 -7.70 -9.17 -36.45
C ILE A 20 -6.44 -10.01 -36.68
N ARG A 21 -6.63 -11.28 -37.04
CA ARG A 21 -5.56 -12.15 -37.53
C ARG A 21 -5.92 -12.76 -38.89
N PRO A 22 -4.91 -13.11 -39.70
CA PRO A 22 -5.11 -13.95 -40.88
C PRO A 22 -5.78 -15.28 -40.51
N TYR A 23 -6.77 -15.70 -41.29
CA TYR A 23 -7.51 -16.95 -41.06
C TYR A 23 -6.60 -18.18 -41.00
N ASN A 24 -5.53 -18.19 -41.79
CA ASN A 24 -4.53 -19.27 -41.84
C ASN A 24 -3.62 -19.35 -40.60
N ALA A 25 -3.73 -18.42 -39.65
CA ALA A 25 -2.95 -18.41 -38.41
C ALA A 25 -3.71 -19.04 -37.21
N PHE A 26 -4.84 -19.70 -37.47
CA PHE A 26 -5.64 -20.38 -36.46
C PHE A 26 -5.81 -21.85 -36.81
N ASP A 27 -5.38 -22.73 -35.90
CA ASP A 27 -5.30 -24.16 -36.20
C ASP A 27 -6.61 -24.89 -35.83
N GLN A 28 -7.45 -24.30 -34.94
CA GLN A 28 -8.70 -24.89 -34.46
C GLN A 28 -9.68 -23.83 -33.90
N GLN A 29 -10.64 -23.34 -34.69
CA GLN A 29 -11.71 -22.45 -34.19
C GLN A 29 -13.08 -22.72 -34.80
N VAL A 30 -14.13 -22.50 -34.02
CA VAL A 30 -15.54 -22.48 -34.46
C VAL A 30 -15.88 -21.03 -34.84
N ILE A 31 -16.10 -20.77 -36.13
CA ILE A 31 -16.53 -19.45 -36.62
C ILE A 31 -18.01 -19.24 -36.23
N SER A 32 -18.28 -18.31 -35.32
CA SER A 32 -19.65 -18.00 -34.88
C SER A 32 -20.42 -17.13 -35.86
N SER A 33 -19.77 -16.15 -36.49
CA SER A 33 -20.36 -15.32 -37.55
C SER A 33 -19.28 -14.64 -38.40
N VAL A 34 -19.62 -14.31 -39.65
CA VAL A 34 -18.78 -13.52 -40.55
C VAL A 34 -19.49 -12.19 -40.78
N VAL A 35 -18.81 -11.07 -40.48
CA VAL A 35 -19.37 -9.72 -40.60
C VAL A 35 -18.55 -8.91 -41.60
N PRO A 36 -19.17 -8.35 -42.67
CA PRO A 36 -18.50 -7.42 -43.56
C PRO A 36 -18.26 -6.08 -42.85
N LEU A 37 -17.03 -5.56 -42.91
CA LEU A 37 -16.67 -4.27 -42.33
C LEU A 37 -17.05 -3.12 -43.28
N SER A 38 -17.67 -2.07 -42.75
CA SER A 38 -17.90 -0.81 -43.44
C SER A 38 -16.85 0.25 -43.05
N PRO A 39 -16.53 1.21 -43.93
CA PRO A 39 -15.57 2.29 -43.61
C PRO A 39 -16.12 3.20 -42.48
N PRO A 40 -15.26 3.66 -41.55
CA PRO A 40 -15.69 4.48 -40.42
C PRO A 40 -16.17 5.86 -40.88
N GLN A 41 -17.28 6.34 -40.30
CA GLN A 41 -17.77 7.72 -40.46
C GLN A 41 -17.35 8.58 -39.27
N ILE A 42 -17.03 9.84 -39.50
CA ILE A 42 -16.59 10.79 -38.46
C ILE A 42 -17.79 11.21 -37.59
N CYS A 43 -17.73 10.94 -36.29
CA CYS A 43 -18.75 11.35 -35.31
C CYS A 43 -18.46 12.79 -34.83
N MET A 44 -19.31 13.74 -35.21
CA MET A 44 -19.19 15.17 -34.84
C MET A 44 -20.09 15.56 -33.65
N VAL A 45 -20.55 14.59 -32.87
CA VAL A 45 -21.56 14.82 -31.82
C VAL A 45 -20.91 15.19 -30.49
N THR A 46 -21.47 16.17 -29.79
CA THR A 46 -20.99 16.63 -28.47
C THR A 46 -21.11 15.51 -27.43
N ALA A 47 -20.06 15.29 -26.63
CA ALA A 47 -20.06 14.25 -25.60
C ALA A 47 -21.14 14.50 -24.54
N SER A 48 -21.90 13.46 -24.19
CA SER A 48 -22.91 13.48 -23.14
C SER A 48 -22.70 12.30 -22.18
N PRO A 49 -22.36 12.54 -20.90
CA PRO A 49 -22.20 13.85 -20.27
C PRO A 49 -20.95 14.62 -20.76
N PRO A 50 -20.89 15.94 -20.56
CA PRO A 50 -19.70 16.73 -20.87
C PRO A 50 -18.48 16.23 -20.10
N TYR A 51 -17.30 16.28 -20.72
CA TYR A 51 -16.05 15.96 -20.03
C TYR A 51 -15.80 16.90 -18.84
N PRO A 52 -15.24 16.40 -17.72
CA PRO A 52 -14.97 17.22 -16.54
C PRO A 52 -13.98 18.34 -16.86
N ILE A 53 -14.25 19.54 -16.31
CA ILE A 53 -13.36 20.69 -16.44
C ILE A 53 -12.12 20.44 -15.57
N LEU A 54 -10.97 20.24 -16.22
CA LEU A 54 -9.73 19.87 -15.53
C LEU A 54 -9.11 21.03 -14.72
N LEU A 55 -9.29 22.29 -15.14
CA LEU A 55 -8.78 23.50 -14.47
C LEU A 55 -9.61 24.73 -14.87
N SER A 56 -10.08 25.51 -13.88
CA SER A 56 -10.91 26.71 -14.11
C SER A 56 -10.14 28.04 -13.96
N SER A 57 -8.89 28.05 -13.47
CA SER A 57 -8.24 29.27 -12.96
C SER A 57 -6.80 29.53 -13.40
N CYS A 58 -6.23 28.78 -14.36
CA CYS A 58 -4.85 29.01 -14.82
C CYS A 58 -4.79 29.84 -16.11
N GLN A 59 -3.83 30.76 -16.21
CA GLN A 59 -3.51 31.46 -17.46
C GLN A 59 -3.23 30.45 -18.59
N ALA A 60 -3.77 30.74 -19.77
CA ALA A 60 -3.52 29.94 -20.97
C ALA A 60 -2.01 29.90 -21.27
N GLY A 61 -1.47 28.71 -21.48
CA GLY A 61 -0.05 28.51 -21.80
C GLY A 61 0.89 28.33 -20.60
N SER A 62 0.39 28.35 -19.36
CA SER A 62 1.24 28.06 -18.18
C SER A 62 1.71 26.61 -18.15
N ASP A 63 2.96 26.40 -17.72
CA ASP A 63 3.55 25.06 -17.55
C ASP A 63 2.73 24.18 -16.59
N GLU A 64 2.08 24.81 -15.60
CA GLU A 64 1.19 24.13 -14.65
C GLU A 64 -0.04 23.55 -15.35
N LYS A 65 -0.59 24.26 -16.35
CA LYS A 65 -1.69 23.76 -17.18
C LYS A 65 -1.23 22.61 -18.07
N PHE A 66 -0.05 22.70 -18.67
CA PHE A 66 0.51 21.59 -19.45
C PHE A 66 0.83 20.37 -18.60
N ALA A 67 1.36 20.56 -17.39
CA ALA A 67 1.60 19.50 -16.42
C ALA A 67 0.28 18.85 -15.96
N ALA A 68 -0.76 19.64 -15.68
CA ALA A 68 -2.08 19.14 -15.32
C ALA A 68 -2.77 18.40 -16.48
N ILE A 69 -2.73 18.93 -17.71
CA ILE A 69 -3.25 18.25 -18.91
C ILE A 69 -2.50 16.94 -19.14
N ARG A 70 -1.17 16.95 -19.02
CA ARG A 70 -0.33 15.75 -19.18
C ARG A 70 -0.62 14.73 -18.08
N SER A 71 -0.73 15.16 -16.83
CA SER A 71 -1.07 14.29 -15.69
C SER A 71 -2.48 13.71 -15.83
N ALA A 72 -3.47 14.52 -16.20
CA ALA A 72 -4.84 14.09 -16.45
C ALA A 72 -4.90 13.10 -17.62
N ALA A 73 -4.25 13.43 -18.74
CA ALA A 73 -4.14 12.52 -19.89
C ALA A 73 -3.54 11.18 -19.45
N ILE A 74 -2.41 11.18 -18.74
CA ILE A 74 -1.77 9.95 -18.24
C ILE A 74 -2.67 9.19 -17.24
N SER A 75 -3.49 9.86 -16.45
CA SER A 75 -4.45 9.23 -15.52
C SER A 75 -5.67 8.62 -16.20
N CYS A 76 -6.12 9.17 -17.34
CA CYS A 76 -7.21 8.61 -18.15
C CYS A 76 -6.88 7.26 -18.80
N PHE A 77 -5.63 6.80 -18.71
CA PHE A 77 -5.15 5.55 -19.31
C PHE A 77 -4.72 4.51 -18.27
N ASP A 78 -5.11 4.67 -17.00
CA ASP A 78 -4.75 3.79 -15.87
C ASP A 78 -5.72 2.60 -15.71
N VAL A 79 -5.93 1.84 -16.79
CA VAL A 79 -6.73 0.60 -16.79
C VAL A 79 -5.94 -0.55 -17.41
N GLN A 80 -6.16 -1.75 -16.87
CA GLN A 80 -5.52 -3.00 -17.24
C GLN A 80 -5.71 -3.33 -18.74
N SER A 81 -4.70 -3.93 -19.39
CA SER A 81 -4.76 -4.20 -20.83
C SER A 81 -5.87 -5.20 -21.18
N PRO A 82 -6.75 -4.94 -22.17
CA PRO A 82 -7.81 -5.85 -22.56
C PRO A 82 -7.27 -7.14 -23.19
N PHE A 83 -5.97 -7.19 -23.50
CA PHE A 83 -5.30 -8.33 -24.11
C PHE A 83 -4.36 -9.09 -23.15
N GLU A 84 -4.28 -8.69 -21.87
CA GLU A 84 -3.33 -9.27 -20.90
C GLU A 84 -3.52 -10.79 -20.67
N ASN A 85 -4.69 -11.34 -21.05
CA ASN A 85 -5.02 -12.76 -20.93
C ASN A 85 -4.99 -13.55 -22.26
N MET A 86 -4.55 -12.96 -23.38
CA MET A 86 -4.38 -13.74 -24.62
C MET A 86 -3.07 -14.52 -24.60
N HIS A 87 -3.14 -15.83 -24.40
CA HIS A 87 -2.03 -16.74 -24.69
C HIS A 87 -1.71 -16.71 -26.18
N LEU A 88 -0.62 -16.04 -26.56
CA LEU A 88 -0.06 -16.07 -27.91
C LEU A 88 0.86 -17.30 -28.03
N PRO A 89 0.59 -18.27 -28.91
CA PRO A 89 1.57 -19.29 -29.25
C PRO A 89 2.68 -18.64 -30.09
N GLY A 90 3.92 -18.68 -29.59
CA GLY A 90 5.10 -18.19 -30.29
C GLY A 90 5.65 -16.88 -29.72
N ALA A 91 6.78 -16.99 -29.01
CA ALA A 91 7.53 -15.83 -28.53
C ALA A 91 8.10 -15.03 -29.72
N TYR A 92 7.55 -13.86 -29.98
CA TYR A 92 8.20 -12.86 -30.83
C TYR A 92 9.14 -12.02 -29.96
N ALA A 93 10.44 -12.33 -30.01
CA ALA A 93 11.47 -11.43 -29.49
C ALA A 93 11.61 -10.25 -30.47
N SER A 94 11.14 -9.07 -30.06
CA SER A 94 11.41 -7.82 -30.78
C SER A 94 12.92 -7.54 -30.74
N SER A 95 13.54 -7.39 -31.91
CA SER A 95 14.96 -7.04 -32.08
C SER A 95 15.26 -5.55 -31.88
N PHE A 96 14.30 -4.75 -31.39
CA PHE A 96 14.49 -3.34 -31.10
C PHE A 96 14.41 -3.08 -29.58
N SER A 97 15.49 -2.56 -29.00
CA SER A 97 15.51 -2.01 -27.65
C SER A 97 15.22 -0.51 -27.69
N ILE A 98 14.16 -0.08 -27.00
CA ILE A 98 13.90 1.35 -26.74
C ILE A 98 14.72 1.72 -25.51
N SER A 99 15.82 2.46 -25.71
CA SER A 99 16.58 3.06 -24.60
C SER A 99 15.76 4.18 -23.96
N GLN A 100 15.64 4.17 -22.64
CA GLN A 100 14.85 5.15 -21.87
C GLN A 100 15.47 6.56 -21.83
N SER A 101 16.72 6.74 -22.27
CA SER A 101 17.40 8.04 -22.13
C SER A 101 17.30 8.97 -23.33
N HIS A 102 17.01 8.51 -24.55
CA HIS A 102 16.79 9.38 -25.71
C HIS A 102 15.84 8.74 -26.72
N LYS A 103 14.76 9.46 -27.08
CA LYS A 103 13.77 9.04 -28.07
C LYS A 103 14.35 9.10 -29.50
N GLN A 104 15.19 8.14 -29.87
CA GLN A 104 15.61 7.94 -31.26
C GLN A 104 15.54 6.45 -31.62
N ILE A 105 14.95 6.15 -32.78
CA ILE A 105 14.89 4.80 -33.34
C ILE A 105 16.14 4.62 -34.19
N CYS A 106 17.03 3.70 -33.82
CA CYS A 106 18.19 3.35 -34.62
C CYS A 106 18.02 1.95 -35.25
N SER A 107 18.24 1.87 -36.56
CA SER A 107 18.34 0.64 -37.34
C SER A 107 19.66 -0.09 -37.07
N PRO A 108 19.77 -1.42 -37.30
CA PRO A 108 21.02 -2.13 -37.11
C PRO A 108 22.00 -1.79 -38.23
N GLY A 109 22.96 -0.92 -37.94
CA GLY A 109 24.13 -0.67 -38.77
C GLY A 109 25.28 -1.58 -38.33
N VAL A 110 25.61 -2.56 -39.18
CA VAL A 110 26.80 -3.39 -39.08
C VAL A 110 28.04 -2.51 -39.21
N SER A 111 28.88 -2.41 -38.17
CA SER A 111 30.36 -2.45 -38.26
C SER A 111 31.05 -2.30 -36.90
N VAL A 112 32.02 -3.19 -36.68
CA VAL A 112 33.17 -3.08 -35.77
C VAL A 112 34.42 -3.20 -36.68
N PRO A 113 35.68 -2.91 -36.27
CA PRO A 113 36.19 -2.15 -35.13
C PRO A 113 37.20 -1.05 -35.53
N SER A 114 37.63 -0.23 -34.57
CA SER A 114 39.00 0.29 -34.55
C SER A 114 39.51 0.50 -33.13
N THR A 115 40.64 -0.14 -32.88
CA THR A 115 41.50 -0.17 -31.70
C THR A 115 42.43 1.04 -31.63
N SER A 116 42.70 1.55 -30.43
CA SER A 116 43.97 2.11 -29.89
C SER A 116 43.64 3.01 -28.67
N SER A 117 43.95 2.62 -27.43
CA SER A 117 45.23 2.60 -26.70
C SER A 117 45.79 3.99 -26.33
N LEU A 118 46.04 4.17 -25.02
CA LEU A 118 47.10 4.94 -24.32
C LEU A 118 46.52 5.55 -23.02
N THR A 119 46.76 4.97 -21.83
CA THR A 119 47.90 5.15 -20.89
C THR A 119 48.04 6.55 -20.27
N GLY A 120 48.03 6.57 -18.93
CA GLY A 120 48.48 7.66 -18.05
C GLY A 120 47.83 7.53 -16.67
N VAL A 121 48.38 6.82 -15.68
CA VAL A 121 49.54 7.11 -14.81
C VAL A 121 49.35 8.31 -13.86
N VAL A 122 49.04 7.96 -12.60
CA VAL A 122 49.54 8.51 -11.32
C VAL A 122 49.20 9.96 -10.93
N ARG A 123 48.52 10.11 -9.77
CA ARG A 123 49.11 10.78 -8.59
C ARG A 123 48.41 10.42 -7.28
N THR A 124 49.26 9.96 -6.36
CA THR A 124 49.09 9.75 -4.94
C THR A 124 49.25 11.06 -4.16
N SER A 125 48.49 11.21 -3.06
CA SER A 125 48.81 12.05 -1.88
C SER A 125 47.72 11.82 -0.84
N SER A 126 47.90 10.97 0.17
CA SER A 126 48.61 11.18 1.45
C SER A 126 47.80 12.00 2.49
N SER A 127 47.24 11.26 3.45
CA SER A 127 47.29 11.47 4.91
C SER A 127 47.15 12.88 5.50
N PHE A 128 46.12 13.06 6.34
CA PHE A 128 46.28 13.73 7.63
C PHE A 128 45.49 13.02 8.73
N THR A 129 46.23 12.26 9.54
CA THR A 129 45.88 11.92 10.91
C THR A 129 46.14 13.14 11.79
N ARG A 130 45.22 13.48 12.69
CA ARG A 130 45.58 14.20 13.91
C ARG A 130 44.66 13.81 15.06
N ALA A 131 45.33 13.32 16.10
CA ALA A 131 44.79 12.89 17.36
C ALA A 131 44.82 14.02 18.40
N GLY A 132 43.94 13.89 19.39
CA GLY A 132 44.11 14.37 20.76
C GLY A 132 43.34 15.64 21.14
N PRO A 133 43.17 15.95 22.44
CA PRO A 133 43.04 15.05 23.60
C PRO A 133 41.85 15.44 24.54
N TYR A 134 41.47 14.51 25.41
CA TYR A 134 40.62 14.73 26.61
C TYR A 134 41.20 15.83 27.53
N PRO A 135 40.38 16.52 28.36
CA PRO A 135 40.23 16.05 29.75
C PRO A 135 38.87 16.29 30.46
N LYS A 136 38.52 15.26 31.26
CA LYS A 136 38.12 15.28 32.69
C LYS A 136 36.78 15.91 33.15
N SER A 137 36.01 15.02 33.81
CA SER A 137 35.47 15.14 35.18
C SER A 137 34.42 16.22 35.46
N HIS A 138 33.23 15.82 35.93
CA HIS A 138 32.73 16.20 37.26
C HIS A 138 31.47 15.40 37.68
N LYS A 139 31.67 14.60 38.74
CA LYS A 139 30.86 14.51 39.98
C LYS A 139 29.32 14.32 39.90
N ALA A 140 28.91 13.18 40.46
CA ALA A 140 27.60 12.93 41.06
C ALA A 140 27.29 13.85 42.27
N PRO A 141 26.01 13.98 42.64
CA PRO A 141 25.54 13.48 43.94
C PRO A 141 24.21 12.71 43.80
N GLN A 142 24.11 11.49 44.34
CA GLN A 142 23.60 11.17 45.68
C GLN A 142 22.19 11.71 46.03
N GLN A 143 21.29 10.73 46.18
CA GLN A 143 20.29 10.57 47.24
C GLN A 143 19.09 11.55 47.31
N ALA A 144 17.90 10.99 47.03
CA ALA A 144 16.72 11.21 47.87
C ALA A 144 15.82 9.97 47.82
N LYS A 145 15.90 9.13 48.85
CA LYS A 145 14.93 8.08 49.14
C LYS A 145 13.61 8.74 49.55
N LYS A 146 12.54 8.56 48.78
CA LYS A 146 11.18 8.81 49.23
C LYS A 146 10.44 7.48 49.40
N HIS A 147 10.08 7.21 50.65
CA HIS A 147 9.20 6.14 51.07
C HIS A 147 7.85 6.20 50.33
N SER A 148 7.57 5.24 49.45
CA SER A 148 6.21 4.94 49.01
C SER A 148 5.64 3.80 49.85
N ARG A 149 4.64 4.14 50.66
CA ARG A 149 3.81 3.21 51.43
C ARG A 149 3.27 2.11 50.52
N ALA A 150 3.52 0.87 50.89
CA ALA A 150 2.78 -0.29 50.42
C ALA A 150 1.31 -0.13 50.83
N ARG A 151 0.43 0.10 49.86
CA ARG A 151 -0.99 -0.23 49.98
C ARG A 151 -1.23 -1.40 49.05
N GLY A 152 -1.42 -2.57 49.66
CA GLY A 152 -2.00 -3.72 49.00
C GLY A 152 -3.38 -3.35 48.47
N SER A 153 -3.55 -3.55 47.17
CA SER A 153 -4.84 -3.78 46.55
C SER A 153 -4.56 -4.78 45.43
N ASP A 154 -4.77 -6.05 45.74
CA ASP A 154 -4.90 -7.13 44.77
C ASP A 154 -6.17 -6.88 43.95
N LEU A 155 -6.08 -5.92 43.02
CA LEU A 155 -6.94 -5.86 41.85
C LEU A 155 -6.21 -6.63 40.76
N PRO A 156 -6.86 -7.59 40.07
CA PRO A 156 -6.25 -8.24 38.93
C PRO A 156 -5.95 -7.14 37.92
N THR A 157 -4.66 -6.81 37.81
CA THR A 157 -4.17 -5.88 36.81
C THR A 157 -4.40 -6.60 35.49
N GLN A 158 -5.50 -6.25 34.81
CA GLN A 158 -5.74 -6.67 33.43
C GLN A 158 -4.53 -6.22 32.63
N SER A 159 -3.58 -7.15 32.43
CA SER A 159 -2.42 -6.93 31.61
C SER A 159 -2.93 -6.63 30.22
N GLN A 160 -2.86 -5.36 29.81
CA GLN A 160 -3.07 -5.00 28.42
C GLN A 160 -2.15 -5.90 27.58
N PRO A 161 -2.67 -6.59 26.55
CA PRO A 161 -1.85 -7.44 25.70
C PRO A 161 -0.61 -6.68 25.23
N SER A 162 0.54 -7.33 25.22
CA SER A 162 1.76 -6.70 24.74
C SER A 162 1.52 -6.22 23.31
N ARG A 163 1.89 -4.97 23.00
CA ARG A 163 1.72 -4.41 21.64
C ARG A 163 2.41 -5.25 20.55
N PHE A 164 3.37 -6.08 20.94
CA PHE A 164 4.16 -6.97 20.09
C PHE A 164 3.63 -8.40 20.02
N GLU A 165 2.58 -8.71 20.79
CA GLU A 165 1.94 -10.02 20.79
C GLU A 165 0.95 -10.11 19.62
N ASP A 166 0.99 -11.23 18.91
CA ASP A 166 0.01 -11.52 17.88
C ASP A 166 -1.39 -11.55 18.51
N LEU A 167 -2.38 -10.96 17.84
CA LEU A 167 -3.77 -10.97 18.35
C LEU A 167 -4.18 -12.38 18.75
N ALA A 168 -4.77 -12.49 19.94
CA ALA A 168 -5.07 -13.75 20.62
C ALA A 168 -5.55 -14.83 19.64
N VAL A 169 -4.71 -15.84 19.46
CA VAL A 169 -4.87 -16.95 18.50
C VAL A 169 -6.17 -17.76 18.74
N GLN A 170 -6.82 -17.56 19.89
CA GLN A 170 -7.94 -18.38 20.35
C GLN A 170 -9.33 -17.91 19.88
N SER A 171 -9.49 -16.72 19.26
CA SER A 171 -10.82 -16.29 18.81
C SER A 171 -11.21 -17.01 17.51
N PRO A 172 -12.36 -17.71 17.45
CA PRO A 172 -12.81 -18.39 16.23
C PRO A 172 -13.17 -17.42 15.10
N LEU A 173 -13.41 -16.15 15.42
CA LEU A 173 -13.74 -15.08 14.47
C LEU A 173 -12.49 -14.46 13.82
N LEU A 174 -11.31 -14.72 14.37
CA LEU A 174 -10.06 -14.15 13.89
C LEU A 174 -9.43 -15.10 12.84
N PRO A 175 -9.16 -14.64 11.61
CA PRO A 175 -8.46 -15.46 10.63
C PRO A 175 -7.01 -15.68 11.06
N PRO A 176 -6.41 -16.85 10.75
CA PRO A 176 -5.02 -17.12 11.11
C PRO A 176 -4.06 -16.14 10.43
N LEU A 177 -2.94 -15.85 11.10
CA LEU A 177 -1.83 -15.13 10.47
C LEU A 177 -1.26 -15.96 9.32
N LEU A 178 -0.74 -15.27 8.30
CA LEU A 178 0.10 -15.91 7.30
C LEU A 178 1.23 -16.67 8.05
N PRO A 179 1.53 -17.94 7.72
CA PRO A 179 2.49 -18.73 8.50
C PRO A 179 3.85 -18.04 8.66
N SER A 180 4.34 -17.41 7.59
CA SER A 180 5.60 -16.66 7.55
C SER A 180 5.56 -15.34 8.34
N CYS A 181 4.39 -14.90 8.82
CA CYS A 181 4.21 -13.71 9.67
C CYS A 181 4.13 -14.04 11.17
N ARG A 182 4.01 -15.32 11.55
CA ARG A 182 3.80 -15.70 12.95
C ARG A 182 4.99 -15.31 13.82
N GLY A 183 4.73 -14.61 14.93
CA GLY A 183 5.76 -14.22 15.89
C GLY A 183 6.71 -13.12 15.40
N ILE A 184 6.52 -12.56 14.19
CA ILE A 184 7.43 -11.54 13.65
C ILE A 184 7.45 -10.29 14.53
N ASN A 185 6.29 -9.84 15.02
CA ASN A 185 6.24 -8.66 15.87
C ASN A 185 7.02 -8.86 17.19
N ALA A 186 7.12 -10.08 17.70
CA ALA A 186 7.94 -10.40 18.87
C ALA A 186 9.45 -10.40 18.57
N THR A 187 9.85 -10.54 17.30
CA THR A 187 11.26 -10.47 16.88
C THR A 187 11.79 -9.05 16.69
N ILE A 188 10.92 -8.02 16.75
CA ILE A 188 11.32 -6.63 16.57
C ILE A 188 12.30 -6.21 17.67
N ASN A 189 13.50 -5.81 17.25
CA ASN A 189 14.50 -5.24 18.14
C ASN A 189 14.14 -3.79 18.46
N ILE A 190 13.58 -3.57 19.65
CA ILE A 190 13.20 -2.24 20.15
C ILE A 190 14.39 -1.34 20.53
N ARG A 191 15.62 -1.86 20.48
CA ARG A 191 16.86 -1.13 20.75
C ARG A 191 17.75 -1.05 19.50
N HIS A 192 17.16 -1.22 18.32
CA HIS A 192 17.90 -1.17 17.07
C HIS A 192 18.53 0.21 16.85
N SER A 193 19.77 0.26 16.34
CA SER A 193 20.52 1.51 16.12
C SER A 193 19.86 2.43 15.09
N GLY A 194 19.15 1.86 14.13
CA GLY A 194 18.41 2.58 13.08
C GLY A 194 17.04 3.12 13.50
N ILE A 195 16.71 3.20 14.79
CA ILE A 195 15.45 3.80 15.26
C ILE A 195 15.51 5.32 15.02
N LEU A 196 14.56 5.84 14.25
CA LEU A 196 14.49 7.27 13.86
C LEU A 196 13.42 8.07 14.61
N HIS A 197 12.58 7.40 15.40
CA HIS A 197 11.54 8.04 16.21
C HIS A 197 11.99 8.22 17.65
N ASP A 198 11.38 9.18 18.34
CA ASP A 198 11.60 9.36 19.77
C ASP A 198 11.01 8.18 20.55
N THR A 199 11.88 7.38 21.16
CA THR A 199 11.49 6.24 22.00
C THR A 199 10.73 6.66 23.26
N ALA A 200 10.87 7.91 23.72
CA ALA A 200 10.14 8.43 24.87
C ALA A 200 8.67 8.74 24.55
N GLN A 201 8.38 9.12 23.30
CA GLN A 201 7.02 9.42 22.82
C GLN A 201 6.81 8.82 21.42
N PRO A 202 6.55 7.51 21.33
CA PRO A 202 6.34 6.87 20.04
C PRO A 202 5.13 7.51 19.33
N PRO A 203 5.20 7.69 18.00
CA PRO A 203 4.08 8.17 17.21
C PRO A 203 2.83 7.35 17.48
N LYS A 204 1.67 8.02 17.53
CA LYS A 204 0.39 7.33 17.69
C LYS A 204 0.06 6.60 16.39
N LEU A 205 -0.30 5.33 16.51
CA LEU A 205 -0.84 4.56 15.39
C LEU A 205 -2.14 5.20 14.89
N THR A 206 -2.15 5.57 13.62
CA THR A 206 -3.32 6.02 12.86
C THR A 206 -3.58 5.08 11.70
N THR A 207 -4.84 4.75 11.45
CA THR A 207 -5.23 3.78 10.42
C THR A 207 -6.40 4.29 9.59
N VAL A 208 -6.43 3.92 8.30
CA VAL A 208 -7.52 4.31 7.36
C VAL A 208 -8.79 3.49 7.56
N VAL A 209 -8.68 2.31 8.15
CA VAL A 209 -9.79 1.48 8.62
C VAL A 209 -9.47 0.99 10.04
N PRO A 210 -10.45 0.50 10.83
CA PRO A 210 -10.18 0.05 12.19
C PRO A 210 -9.03 -0.96 12.26
N ASP A 211 -8.09 -0.73 13.18
CA ASP A 211 -7.10 -1.75 13.53
C ASP A 211 -7.84 -2.98 14.08
N PRO A 212 -7.64 -4.20 13.53
CA PRO A 212 -8.18 -5.43 14.08
C PRO A 212 -7.94 -5.60 15.59
N ALA A 213 -6.84 -5.07 16.13
CA ALA A 213 -6.55 -5.08 17.56
C ALA A 213 -7.59 -4.32 18.40
N LEU A 214 -8.23 -3.29 17.86
CA LEU A 214 -9.30 -2.57 18.56
C LEU A 214 -10.54 -3.42 18.73
N ILE A 215 -10.79 -4.35 17.81
CA ILE A 215 -11.89 -5.29 17.85
C ILE A 215 -11.52 -6.43 18.80
N PHE A 216 -10.43 -7.14 18.52
CA PHE A 216 -10.06 -8.38 19.21
C PHE A 216 -9.25 -8.21 20.50
N GLY A 217 -8.82 -7.00 20.82
CA GLY A 217 -8.16 -6.71 22.10
C GLY A 217 -9.13 -6.68 23.29
N SER A 218 -10.44 -6.66 23.04
CA SER A 218 -11.45 -6.76 24.08
C SER A 218 -11.72 -8.23 24.43
N PRO A 219 -11.64 -8.65 25.71
CA PRO A 219 -12.01 -10.01 26.12
C PRO A 219 -13.53 -10.26 25.96
N ASP A 220 -14.32 -9.20 26.10
CA ASP A 220 -15.78 -9.23 25.96
C ASP A 220 -16.19 -9.57 24.52
N GLU A 221 -16.92 -10.69 24.37
CA GLU A 221 -17.43 -11.21 23.09
C GLU A 221 -18.58 -10.37 22.52
N GLU A 222 -19.48 -9.90 23.38
CA GLU A 222 -20.59 -9.03 22.96
C GLU A 222 -20.05 -7.74 22.36
N LYS A 223 -19.04 -7.16 23.01
CA LYS A 223 -18.36 -5.95 22.51
C LYS A 223 -17.61 -6.19 21.20
N ARG A 224 -16.97 -7.36 21.03
CA ARG A 224 -16.34 -7.75 19.76
C ARG A 224 -17.36 -7.81 18.63
N LEU A 225 -18.48 -8.50 18.86
CA LEU A 225 -19.57 -8.60 17.90
C LEU A 225 -20.19 -7.23 17.60
N LEU A 226 -20.34 -6.39 18.61
CA LEU A 226 -20.83 -5.03 18.45
C LEU A 226 -19.95 -4.21 17.50
N TYR A 227 -18.63 -4.26 17.71
CA TYR A 227 -17.68 -3.53 16.87
C TYR A 227 -17.71 -4.06 15.43
N LEU A 228 -17.84 -5.37 15.23
CA LEU A 228 -17.99 -5.96 13.90
C LEU A 228 -19.30 -5.54 13.22
N LYS A 229 -20.43 -5.52 13.96
CA LYS A 229 -21.73 -5.05 13.45
C LYS A 229 -21.68 -3.59 13.03
N GLN A 230 -21.07 -2.75 13.87
CA GLN A 230 -20.91 -1.34 13.55
C GLN A 230 -19.99 -1.14 12.35
N TRP A 231 -18.87 -1.86 12.27
CA TRP A 231 -18.00 -1.82 11.09
C TRP A 231 -18.76 -2.22 9.83
N CYS A 232 -19.48 -3.36 9.86
CA CYS A 232 -20.27 -3.83 8.73
C CYS A 232 -21.31 -2.78 8.26
N HIS A 233 -21.91 -2.03 9.19
CA HIS A 233 -22.86 -0.97 8.89
C HIS A 233 -22.21 0.25 8.20
N VAL A 234 -21.05 0.69 8.70
CA VAL A 234 -20.38 1.89 8.18
C VAL A 234 -19.47 1.61 6.99
N ARG A 235 -19.06 0.36 6.77
CA ARG A 235 -18.04 -0.09 5.82
C ARG A 235 -18.22 0.52 4.43
N ASP A 236 -19.37 0.34 3.80
CA ASP A 236 -19.53 0.74 2.39
C ASP A 236 -19.43 2.26 2.20
N ALA A 237 -20.05 3.03 3.10
CA ALA A 237 -19.97 4.49 3.08
C ALA A 237 -18.53 4.97 3.37
N TRP A 238 -17.87 4.34 4.34
CA TRP A 238 -16.49 4.65 4.70
C TRP A 238 -15.50 4.36 3.57
N LEU A 239 -15.57 3.16 2.98
CA LEU A 239 -14.69 2.79 1.87
C LEU A 239 -14.97 3.64 0.63
N SER A 240 -16.21 4.10 0.42
CA SER A 240 -16.53 5.06 -0.65
C SER A 240 -15.88 6.41 -0.39
N TYR A 241 -15.92 6.89 0.85
CA TYR A 241 -15.21 8.10 1.28
C TYR A 241 -13.70 7.99 1.07
N CYS A 242 -13.09 6.86 1.41
CA CYS A 242 -11.64 6.66 1.20
C CYS A 242 -11.22 6.64 -0.28
N ARG A 243 -12.12 6.36 -1.22
CA ARG A 243 -11.83 6.33 -2.66
C ARG A 243 -11.82 7.72 -3.31
N GLU A 244 -12.45 8.71 -2.68
CA GLU A 244 -12.57 10.02 -3.30
C GLU A 244 -11.20 10.70 -3.45
N SER A 245 -10.86 11.04 -4.70
CA SER A 245 -9.53 11.56 -5.06
C SER A 245 -9.28 13.01 -4.65
N SER A 246 -10.33 13.73 -4.25
CA SER A 246 -10.27 15.15 -3.86
C SER A 246 -9.69 15.38 -2.46
N SER A 247 -9.70 14.36 -1.60
CA SER A 247 -8.97 14.35 -0.33
C SER A 247 -8.80 12.90 0.10
N PRO A 248 -7.58 12.31 0.08
CA PRO A 248 -7.39 10.98 0.62
C PRO A 248 -7.87 10.98 2.07
N ALA A 249 -8.70 9.98 2.45
CA ALA A 249 -9.18 9.88 3.82
C ALA A 249 -7.99 9.87 4.78
N GLU A 250 -7.91 10.88 5.64
CA GLU A 250 -6.80 10.97 6.58
C GLU A 250 -6.87 9.79 7.56
N PRO A 251 -5.72 9.12 7.83
CA PRO A 251 -5.66 8.08 8.83
C PRO A 251 -6.14 8.57 10.20
N VAL A 252 -6.99 7.79 10.83
CA VAL A 252 -7.65 8.15 12.09
C VAL A 252 -7.01 7.41 13.25
N SER A 253 -6.89 8.06 14.41
CA SER A 253 -6.29 7.43 15.60
C SER A 253 -7.18 6.33 16.18
N GLY A 254 -6.55 5.37 16.88
CA GLY A 254 -7.27 4.28 17.53
C GLY A 254 -8.35 4.72 18.54
N THR A 255 -8.21 5.89 19.18
CA THR A 255 -9.23 6.39 20.12
C THR A 255 -10.49 6.84 19.41
N ILE A 256 -10.35 7.55 18.29
CA ILE A 256 -11.48 7.94 17.43
C ILE A 256 -12.12 6.69 16.81
N TRP A 257 -11.34 5.74 16.31
CA TRP A 257 -11.87 4.46 15.82
C TRP A 257 -12.69 3.72 16.89
N LYS A 258 -12.18 3.65 18.12
CA LYS A 258 -12.90 3.05 19.24
C LYS A 258 -14.23 3.75 19.51
N LYS A 259 -14.29 5.09 19.39
CA LYS A 259 -15.53 5.86 19.52
C LYS A 259 -16.50 5.55 18.39
N ILE A 260 -16.04 5.56 17.13
CA ILE A 260 -16.81 5.16 15.94
C ILE A 260 -17.46 3.78 16.13
N LEU A 261 -16.67 2.77 16.51
CA LEU A 261 -17.14 1.41 16.69
C LEU A 261 -18.07 1.23 17.90
N SER A 262 -17.98 2.12 18.90
CA SER A 262 -18.82 2.07 20.10
C SER A 262 -20.10 2.89 20.00
N LEU A 263 -20.31 3.64 18.90
CA LEU A 263 -21.48 4.51 18.72
C LEU A 263 -22.83 3.83 18.99
N PRO A 264 -23.07 2.56 18.63
CA PRO A 264 -24.34 1.92 18.97
C PRO A 264 -24.62 1.78 20.46
N SER A 265 -23.58 1.73 21.30
CA SER A 265 -23.76 1.69 22.76
C SER A 265 -23.82 3.07 23.40
N ILE A 266 -23.01 4.02 22.91
CA ILE A 266 -22.86 5.34 23.55
C ILE A 266 -23.76 6.41 22.95
N GLY A 267 -24.36 6.16 21.79
CA GLY A 267 -25.14 7.13 21.03
C GLY A 267 -24.29 8.18 20.30
N PRO A 268 -24.91 9.01 19.45
CA PRO A 268 -24.21 10.09 18.79
C PRO A 268 -23.92 11.21 19.80
N TRP A 269 -22.84 11.96 19.57
CA TRP A 269 -22.58 13.16 20.36
C TRP A 269 -23.76 14.15 20.23
N LYS A 270 -24.24 14.67 21.35
CA LYS A 270 -25.30 15.69 21.37
C LYS A 270 -24.67 17.06 21.58
N THR A 271 -24.88 17.98 20.63
CA THR A 271 -24.27 19.32 20.57
C THR A 271 -24.51 20.17 21.82
N GLU A 272 -25.53 19.86 22.60
CA GLU A 272 -25.91 20.57 23.83
C GLU A 272 -24.96 20.28 25.02
N LYS A 273 -24.10 19.26 24.93
CA LYS A 273 -23.15 18.95 25.99
C LYS A 273 -21.84 19.72 25.78
N PRO A 274 -21.37 20.52 26.76
CA PRO A 274 -20.06 21.15 26.67
C PRO A 274 -18.96 20.07 26.69
N VAL A 275 -17.94 20.25 25.86
CA VAL A 275 -16.76 19.38 25.82
C VAL A 275 -15.91 19.66 27.06
N LYS A 276 -15.86 18.72 28.00
CA LYS A 276 -15.13 18.90 29.26
C LYS A 276 -13.86 18.07 29.32
N SER A 277 -13.78 17.01 28.52
CA SER A 277 -12.67 16.07 28.53
C SER A 277 -12.16 15.76 27.13
N LYS A 278 -10.93 15.23 27.05
CA LYS A 278 -10.40 14.67 25.81
C LYS A 278 -11.29 13.55 25.24
N GLN A 279 -11.93 12.76 26.11
CA GLN A 279 -12.83 11.70 25.67
C GLN A 279 -14.11 12.24 25.00
N ASP A 280 -14.59 13.39 25.46
CA ASP A 280 -15.72 14.11 24.86
C ASP A 280 -15.32 14.66 23.48
N SER A 281 -14.13 15.27 23.38
CA SER A 281 -13.58 15.75 22.12
C SER A 281 -13.42 14.62 21.10
N ASP A 282 -12.90 13.46 21.53
CA ASP A 282 -12.75 12.29 20.66
C ASP A 282 -14.11 11.72 20.21
N HIS A 283 -15.13 11.74 21.09
CA HIS A 283 -16.49 11.31 20.76
C HIS A 283 -17.13 12.27 19.74
N GLN A 284 -17.05 13.58 19.99
CA GLN A 284 -17.55 14.60 19.08
C GLN A 284 -16.90 14.46 17.69
N ALA A 285 -15.58 14.34 17.62
CA ALA A 285 -14.85 14.18 16.37
C ALA A 285 -15.26 12.89 15.62
N ALA A 286 -15.41 11.77 16.34
CA ALA A 286 -15.89 10.51 15.77
C ALA A 286 -17.30 10.64 15.18
N THR A 287 -18.23 11.30 15.88
CA THR A 287 -19.60 11.53 15.42
C THR A 287 -19.62 12.42 14.18
N GLN A 288 -18.95 13.58 14.22
CA GLN A 288 -18.91 14.53 13.11
C GLN A 288 -18.29 13.92 11.84
N LEU A 289 -17.23 13.12 12.00
CA LEU A 289 -16.59 12.43 10.89
C LEU A 289 -17.55 11.45 10.21
N LEU A 290 -18.25 10.62 11.00
CA LEU A 290 -19.22 9.69 10.42
C LEU A 290 -20.45 10.37 9.84
N GLU A 291 -20.95 11.45 10.45
CA GLU A 291 -22.03 12.25 9.88
C GLU A 291 -21.63 12.81 8.51
N THR A 292 -20.41 13.34 8.40
CA THR A 292 -19.88 13.85 7.12
C THR A 292 -19.82 12.74 6.06
N VAL A 293 -19.31 11.56 6.43
CA VAL A 293 -19.25 10.39 5.53
C VAL A 293 -20.63 9.94 5.10
N PHE A 294 -21.60 9.84 6.02
CA PHE A 294 -22.94 9.37 5.73
C PHE A 294 -23.76 10.38 4.94
N THR A 295 -23.71 11.66 5.28
CA THR A 295 -24.39 12.72 4.50
C THR A 295 -23.95 12.70 3.04
N ARG A 296 -22.67 12.40 2.78
CA ARG A 296 -22.12 12.37 1.43
C ARG A 296 -22.36 11.07 0.67
N HIS A 297 -22.15 9.92 1.29
CA HIS A 297 -22.14 8.62 0.60
C HIS A 297 -23.37 7.76 0.85
N ARG A 298 -24.14 8.07 1.90
CA ARG A 298 -25.33 7.31 2.28
C ARG A 298 -26.40 8.24 2.89
N PRO A 299 -26.86 9.27 2.15
CA PRO A 299 -27.78 10.25 2.68
C PRO A 299 -29.05 9.56 3.20
N ASN A 300 -29.62 10.10 4.27
CA ASN A 300 -30.80 9.55 4.98
C ASN A 300 -30.57 8.24 5.75
N SER A 301 -29.35 7.71 5.79
CA SER A 301 -29.01 6.57 6.65
C SER A 301 -28.52 7.04 8.02
N SER A 302 -28.92 6.34 9.08
CA SER A 302 -28.37 6.56 10.43
C SER A 302 -26.91 6.14 10.49
N ILE A 303 -26.06 6.91 11.19
CA ILE A 303 -24.67 6.54 11.48
C ILE A 303 -24.55 5.37 12.49
N ILE A 304 -25.66 5.02 13.15
CA ILE A 304 -25.73 3.98 14.17
C ILE A 304 -26.42 2.75 13.60
N SER A 305 -25.77 1.59 13.73
CA SER A 305 -26.36 0.30 13.38
C SER A 305 -27.57 -0.03 14.28
N SER A 306 -28.65 -0.55 13.69
CA SER A 306 -29.74 -1.15 14.45
C SER A 306 -29.26 -2.48 15.05
N MET A 307 -29.20 -2.56 16.38
CA MET A 307 -28.69 -3.74 17.12
C MET A 307 -29.36 -5.06 16.71
N ASN A 308 -30.60 -4.99 16.20
CA ASN A 308 -31.44 -6.14 15.90
C ASN A 308 -31.34 -6.66 14.46
N SER A 309 -30.63 -5.97 13.55
CA SER A 309 -30.79 -6.26 12.11
C SER A 309 -29.71 -7.14 11.48
N VAL A 310 -28.56 -7.38 12.14
CA VAL A 310 -27.44 -8.11 11.51
C VAL A 310 -26.91 -9.21 12.42
N THR A 311 -27.05 -10.45 11.97
CA THR A 311 -26.28 -11.59 12.46
C THR A 311 -25.01 -11.71 11.61
N ILE A 312 -23.85 -11.71 12.25
CA ILE A 312 -22.57 -11.89 11.57
C ILE A 312 -22.14 -13.34 11.75
N SER A 313 -22.03 -14.08 10.65
CA SER A 313 -21.48 -15.43 10.68
C SER A 313 -19.97 -15.41 10.95
N THR A 314 -19.43 -16.52 11.46
CA THR A 314 -17.98 -16.66 11.66
C THR A 314 -17.18 -16.45 10.37
N SER A 315 -17.69 -16.91 9.23
CA SER A 315 -17.05 -16.71 7.92
C SER A 315 -17.03 -15.22 7.53
N GLU A 316 -18.14 -14.51 7.75
CA GLU A 316 -18.24 -13.09 7.46
C GLU A 316 -17.33 -12.26 8.37
N ALA A 317 -17.29 -12.58 9.66
CA ALA A 317 -16.36 -11.96 10.59
C ALA A 317 -14.91 -12.13 10.10
N LYS A 318 -14.49 -13.37 9.81
CA LYS A 318 -13.14 -13.65 9.29
C LYS A 318 -12.84 -12.86 8.01
N ARG A 319 -13.79 -12.76 7.09
CA ARG A 319 -13.66 -11.98 5.85
C ARG A 319 -13.45 -10.50 6.13
N LEU A 320 -14.26 -9.90 7.00
CA LEU A 320 -14.14 -8.50 7.41
C LEU A 320 -12.81 -8.19 8.09
N VAL A 321 -12.37 -9.03 9.04
CA VAL A 321 -11.07 -8.84 9.70
C VAL A 321 -9.93 -8.92 8.70
N ARG A 322 -10.03 -9.86 7.76
CA ARG A 322 -9.03 -10.02 6.73
C ARG A 322 -8.94 -8.76 5.88
N GLU A 323 -10.06 -8.28 5.36
CA GLU A 323 -10.11 -7.03 4.62
C GLU A 323 -9.47 -5.86 5.39
N LEU A 324 -9.86 -5.66 6.66
CA LEU A 324 -9.26 -4.64 7.53
C LEU A 324 -7.73 -4.74 7.60
N THR A 325 -7.25 -5.96 7.77
CA THR A 325 -5.81 -6.27 7.86
C THR A 325 -5.10 -5.91 6.55
N PHE A 326 -5.70 -6.21 5.40
CA PHE A 326 -5.08 -5.94 4.08
C PHE A 326 -5.08 -4.47 3.73
N ILE A 327 -6.21 -3.78 3.94
CA ILE A 327 -6.30 -2.34 3.69
C ILE A 327 -5.26 -1.62 4.55
N ASN A 328 -5.19 -1.94 5.85
CA ASN A 328 -4.21 -1.33 6.74
C ASN A 328 -2.78 -1.71 6.37
N PHE A 329 -2.47 -2.99 6.08
CA PHE A 329 -1.12 -3.41 5.68
C PHE A 329 -0.68 -2.71 4.38
N ARG A 330 -1.54 -2.62 3.36
CA ARG A 330 -1.26 -1.91 2.10
C ARG A 330 -1.01 -0.42 2.33
N HIS A 331 -1.85 0.23 3.15
CA HIS A 331 -1.67 1.64 3.50
C HIS A 331 -0.38 1.88 4.30
N GLN A 332 -0.10 1.02 5.27
CA GLN A 332 1.12 1.05 6.08
C GLN A 332 2.37 0.87 5.20
N LEU A 333 2.32 -0.05 4.24
CA LEU A 333 3.41 -0.28 3.30
C LEU A 333 3.66 0.95 2.42
N LEU A 334 2.60 1.57 1.87
CA LEU A 334 2.73 2.82 1.08
C LEU A 334 3.27 3.98 1.92
N SER A 335 2.81 4.10 3.17
CA SER A 335 3.24 5.16 4.09
C SER A 335 4.71 4.99 4.48
N LEU A 336 5.13 3.75 4.78
CA LEU A 336 6.52 3.44 5.06
C LEU A 336 7.38 3.71 3.83
N ASP A 337 6.95 3.23 2.66
CA ASP A 337 7.68 3.41 1.42
C ASP A 337 7.95 4.89 1.11
N ALA A 338 6.94 5.73 1.29
CA ALA A 338 7.06 7.17 1.05
C ALA A 338 8.09 7.88 1.95
N VAL A 339 8.47 7.29 3.09
CA VAL A 339 9.45 7.86 4.03
C VAL A 339 10.81 7.19 3.89
N VAL A 340 10.85 5.88 3.58
CA VAL A 340 12.08 5.08 3.54
C VAL A 340 12.77 5.16 2.18
N ASP A 341 12.01 5.33 1.10
CA ASP A 341 12.54 5.36 -0.25
C ASP A 341 13.41 6.59 -0.51
N GLN A 342 14.69 6.35 -0.77
CA GLN A 342 15.70 7.38 -1.09
C GLN A 342 16.02 7.46 -2.59
N THR A 343 15.32 6.70 -3.42
CA THR A 343 15.55 6.64 -4.88
C THR A 343 14.74 7.68 -5.65
N ALA A 344 13.94 8.49 -4.95
CA ALA A 344 13.16 9.54 -5.55
C ALA A 344 14.06 10.54 -6.31
N PRO A 345 13.64 11.03 -7.50
CA PRO A 345 14.38 12.04 -8.23
C PRO A 345 14.59 13.31 -7.38
N GLU A 346 15.83 13.75 -7.27
CA GLU A 346 16.24 14.95 -6.53
C GLU A 346 16.49 16.14 -7.48
N PRO A 347 16.32 17.39 -7.01
CA PRO A 347 16.69 18.57 -7.78
C PRO A 347 18.16 18.55 -8.19
N ASN A 348 18.44 18.84 -9.46
CA ASN A 348 19.81 19.03 -9.95
C ASN A 348 19.85 20.12 -11.03
N ALA A 349 21.05 20.60 -11.38
CA ALA A 349 21.24 21.70 -12.32
C ALA A 349 20.74 21.41 -13.75
N SER A 350 20.55 20.14 -14.09
CA SER A 350 20.09 19.68 -15.41
C SER A 350 18.59 19.40 -15.51
N ILE A 351 17.85 19.47 -14.39
CA ILE A 351 16.42 19.15 -14.34
C ILE A 351 15.64 20.41 -13.93
N THR A 352 14.72 20.83 -14.78
CA THR A 352 13.81 21.94 -14.47
C THR A 352 12.84 21.55 -13.35
N ALA A 353 12.28 22.54 -12.62
CA ALA A 353 11.31 22.29 -11.56
C ALA A 353 10.07 21.51 -12.04
N VAL A 354 9.65 21.73 -13.29
CA VAL A 354 8.50 21.03 -13.91
C VAL A 354 8.87 19.58 -14.22
N GLU A 355 10.04 19.33 -14.80
CA GLU A 355 10.52 17.98 -15.04
C GLU A 355 10.69 17.19 -13.75
N LEU A 356 11.22 17.83 -12.70
CA LEU A 356 11.33 17.22 -11.38
C LEU A 356 9.97 16.78 -10.86
N LYS A 357 8.94 17.64 -10.93
CA LYS A 357 7.56 17.29 -10.53
C LYS A 357 7.04 16.06 -11.29
N VAL A 358 7.28 16.00 -12.60
CA VAL A 358 6.88 14.85 -13.45
C VAL A 358 7.64 13.58 -13.08
N LEU A 359 8.96 13.68 -12.87
CA LEU A 359 9.81 12.56 -12.49
C LEU A 359 9.41 12.00 -11.12
N VAL A 360 9.18 12.86 -10.12
CA VAL A 360 8.71 12.46 -8.79
C VAL A 360 7.32 11.82 -8.87
N ALA A 361 6.40 12.37 -9.68
CA ALA A 361 5.07 11.79 -9.86
C ALA A 361 5.14 10.40 -10.51
N ASN A 362 5.95 10.23 -11.56
CA ASN A 362 6.18 8.94 -12.22
C ASN A 362 6.83 7.94 -11.26
N HIS A 363 7.82 8.38 -10.48
CA HIS A 363 8.46 7.55 -9.46
C HIS A 363 7.45 7.02 -8.46
N ARG A 364 6.66 7.92 -7.82
CA ARG A 364 5.60 7.53 -6.88
C ARG A 364 4.58 6.58 -7.52
N ARG A 365 4.22 6.79 -8.78
CA ARG A 365 3.33 5.89 -9.52
C ARG A 365 3.95 4.51 -9.71
N ASN A 366 5.22 4.43 -10.11
CA ASN A 366 5.94 3.18 -10.25
C ASN A 366 6.02 2.42 -8.93
N ARG A 367 6.37 3.09 -7.83
CA ARG A 367 6.36 2.53 -6.47
C ARG A 367 5.00 1.96 -6.11
N LYS A 368 3.93 2.73 -6.33
CA LYS A 368 2.53 2.27 -6.11
C LYS A 368 2.18 1.06 -6.98
N GLY A 369 2.65 1.02 -8.23
CA GLY A 369 2.51 -0.13 -9.12
C GLY A 369 3.17 -1.39 -8.57
N VAL A 370 4.39 -1.27 -8.04
CA VAL A 370 5.07 -2.38 -7.35
C VAL A 370 4.26 -2.84 -6.13
N VAL A 371 3.73 -1.91 -5.33
CA VAL A 371 2.84 -2.26 -4.21
C VAL A 371 1.59 -2.97 -4.69
N ASN A 372 0.96 -2.55 -5.79
CA ASN A 372 -0.23 -3.22 -6.33
C ASN A 372 0.08 -4.66 -6.77
N ALA A 373 1.25 -4.90 -7.35
CA ALA A 373 1.69 -6.24 -7.76
C ALA A 373 1.87 -7.22 -6.58
N ILE A 374 2.23 -6.70 -5.40
CA ILE A 374 2.27 -7.48 -4.15
C ILE A 374 0.89 -8.09 -3.84
N PHE A 375 -0.19 -7.38 -4.14
CA PHE A 375 -1.57 -7.84 -3.93
C PHE A 375 -2.18 -8.46 -5.19
N GLY A 376 -1.35 -8.89 -6.16
CA GLY A 376 -1.81 -9.57 -7.37
C GLY A 376 -2.50 -8.66 -8.38
N ASN A 377 -2.16 -7.36 -8.41
CA ASN A 377 -2.76 -6.35 -9.28
C ASN A 377 -4.29 -6.23 -9.16
N GLY A 378 -4.87 -6.73 -8.06
CA GLY A 378 -6.30 -6.69 -7.81
C GLY A 378 -6.75 -5.30 -7.39
N GLY A 379 -7.47 -4.61 -8.28
CA GLY A 379 -8.32 -3.45 -7.97
C GLY A 379 -7.69 -2.28 -7.20
N ASP A 380 -8.56 -1.36 -6.78
CA ASP A 380 -8.15 -0.25 -5.90
C ASP A 380 -7.76 -0.74 -4.49
N VAL A 381 -7.30 0.16 -3.62
CA VAL A 381 -6.86 -0.15 -2.23
C VAL A 381 -7.98 -0.73 -1.36
N PHE A 382 -9.23 -0.46 -1.72
CA PHE A 382 -10.42 -0.66 -0.87
C PHE A 382 -11.39 -1.71 -1.43
N THR A 383 -11.06 -2.33 -2.56
CA THR A 383 -11.92 -3.31 -3.24
C THR A 383 -11.33 -4.69 -3.06
N TRP A 384 -11.89 -5.42 -2.09
CA TRP A 384 -11.49 -6.78 -1.78
C TRP A 384 -12.68 -7.72 -2.01
N SER A 385 -12.58 -8.56 -3.02
CA SER A 385 -13.41 -9.74 -3.23
C SER A 385 -12.75 -10.99 -2.67
N ASP A 386 -13.52 -12.07 -2.45
CA ASP A 386 -12.97 -13.37 -2.02
C ASP A 386 -11.87 -13.89 -2.97
N VAL A 387 -11.95 -13.52 -4.25
CA VAL A 387 -10.93 -13.84 -5.26
C VAL A 387 -9.66 -13.03 -5.03
N THR A 388 -9.76 -11.70 -4.89
CA THR A 388 -8.58 -10.84 -4.64
C THR A 388 -7.92 -11.11 -3.28
N LEU A 389 -8.71 -11.63 -2.34
CA LEU A 389 -8.18 -12.11 -1.07
C LEU A 389 -7.43 -13.45 -1.24
N ARG A 390 -7.46 -14.13 -2.37
CA ARG A 390 -6.70 -15.37 -2.61
C ARG A 390 -5.57 -15.20 -3.64
N THR A 391 -5.25 -13.97 -4.02
CA THR A 391 -4.18 -13.64 -4.98
C THR A 391 -3.01 -12.93 -4.29
N GLY A 392 -1.96 -12.64 -5.05
CA GLY A 392 -0.77 -11.96 -4.53
C GLY A 392 -0.01 -12.82 -3.52
N PHE A 393 0.63 -12.17 -2.53
CA PHE A 393 1.43 -12.89 -1.52
C PHE A 393 0.58 -13.66 -0.50
N VAL A 394 -0.75 -13.63 -0.60
CA VAL A 394 -1.63 -14.44 0.25
C VAL A 394 -2.27 -15.60 -0.51
N ALA A 395 -1.80 -15.87 -1.72
CA ALA A 395 -2.21 -17.04 -2.47
C ALA A 395 -1.88 -18.33 -1.70
N ASP A 396 -2.77 -19.32 -1.85
CA ASP A 396 -2.69 -20.58 -1.13
C ASP A 396 -1.47 -21.41 -1.58
N SER A 397 -1.08 -21.32 -2.86
CA SER A 397 0.07 -22.01 -3.42
C SER A 397 1.34 -21.15 -3.42
N TRP A 398 2.48 -21.76 -3.10
CA TRP A 398 3.78 -21.10 -3.15
C TRP A 398 4.06 -20.49 -4.53
N ALA A 399 3.83 -21.28 -5.60
CA ALA A 399 4.07 -20.84 -6.97
C ALA A 399 3.31 -19.55 -7.33
N HIS A 400 2.07 -19.38 -6.86
CA HIS A 400 1.30 -18.16 -7.10
C HIS A 400 1.76 -17.00 -6.21
N ARG A 401 2.29 -17.26 -5.00
CA ARG A 401 2.83 -16.21 -4.11
C ARG A 401 4.13 -15.61 -4.61
N VAL A 402 5.02 -16.41 -5.23
CA VAL A 402 6.40 -15.99 -5.54
C VAL A 402 6.46 -14.69 -6.35
N GLY A 403 5.57 -14.50 -7.33
CA GLY A 403 5.55 -13.27 -8.14
C GLY A 403 5.29 -12.01 -7.30
N ALA A 404 4.33 -12.10 -6.38
CA ALA A 404 4.02 -11.02 -5.45
C ALA A 404 5.13 -10.81 -4.40
N LEU A 405 5.71 -11.89 -3.87
CA LEU A 405 6.84 -11.81 -2.94
C LEU A 405 8.07 -11.19 -3.60
N ARG A 406 8.34 -11.46 -4.88
CA ARG A 406 9.37 -10.76 -5.65
C ARG A 406 9.07 -9.28 -5.80
N SER A 407 7.81 -8.89 -5.96
CA SER A 407 7.42 -7.48 -5.99
C SER A 407 7.66 -6.83 -4.61
N PHE A 408 7.36 -7.55 -3.53
CA PHE A 408 7.60 -7.08 -2.16
C PHE A 408 9.09 -6.92 -1.87
N TRP A 409 9.89 -7.90 -2.27
CA TRP A 409 11.34 -7.86 -2.22
C TRP A 409 11.92 -6.71 -3.05
N ARG A 410 11.45 -6.48 -4.28
CA ARG A 410 11.90 -5.36 -5.13
C ARG A 410 11.61 -4.02 -4.47
N LEU A 411 10.41 -3.82 -3.94
CA LEU A 411 10.05 -2.61 -3.22
C LEU A 411 11.08 -2.32 -2.11
N MET A 412 11.35 -3.31 -1.25
CA MET A 412 12.27 -3.15 -0.13
C MET A 412 13.76 -3.18 -0.55
N SER A 413 14.08 -3.61 -1.76
CA SER A 413 15.47 -3.62 -2.25
C SER A 413 16.01 -2.22 -2.47
N ASP A 414 15.13 -1.24 -2.67
CA ASP A 414 15.47 0.18 -2.77
C ASP A 414 15.58 0.86 -1.40
N TRP A 415 15.18 0.17 -0.31
CA TRP A 415 15.28 0.72 1.04
C TRP A 415 16.72 0.64 1.56
N PRO A 416 17.19 1.69 2.28
CA PRO A 416 18.53 1.79 2.84
C PRO A 416 18.65 1.00 4.16
N VAL A 417 18.28 -0.28 4.14
CA VAL A 417 18.33 -1.18 5.30
C VAL A 417 19.30 -2.33 5.07
N ASP A 418 19.90 -2.82 6.15
CA ASP A 418 20.79 -3.97 6.10
C ASP A 418 20.03 -5.22 5.65
N LYS A 419 20.55 -5.88 4.61
CA LYS A 419 19.94 -7.05 3.97
C LYS A 419 20.76 -8.28 4.31
N SER A 420 20.10 -9.35 4.75
CA SER A 420 20.78 -10.60 5.09
C SER A 420 21.30 -11.33 3.84
N GLY A 421 22.18 -12.33 4.03
CA GLY A 421 22.77 -13.08 2.92
C GLY A 421 21.74 -13.80 2.03
N ILE A 422 20.61 -14.22 2.57
CA ILE A 422 19.54 -14.90 1.80
C ILE A 422 18.60 -13.90 1.10
N TRP A 423 18.82 -12.58 1.23
CA TRP A 423 18.02 -11.55 0.54
C TRP A 423 18.00 -11.76 -0.98
N ASN A 424 19.15 -12.14 -1.55
CA ASN A 424 19.33 -12.32 -2.99
C ASN A 424 18.61 -13.54 -3.57
N CYS A 425 17.97 -14.38 -2.76
CA CYS A 425 17.12 -15.46 -3.26
C CYS A 425 15.98 -14.96 -4.17
N GLY A 426 15.56 -13.69 -4.07
CA GLY A 426 14.58 -13.08 -4.97
C GLY A 426 14.99 -13.07 -6.45
N LEU A 427 16.30 -13.12 -6.74
CA LEU A 427 16.86 -13.20 -8.09
C LEU A 427 16.86 -14.62 -8.67
N ASP A 428 16.72 -15.65 -7.84
CA ASP A 428 16.78 -17.04 -8.29
C ASP A 428 15.57 -17.36 -9.17
N PRO A 429 15.76 -17.69 -10.47
CA PRO A 429 14.65 -18.05 -11.34
C PRO A 429 13.90 -19.30 -10.86
N ASN A 430 14.58 -20.21 -10.14
CA ASN A 430 14.03 -21.48 -9.64
C ASN A 430 13.26 -21.34 -8.33
N LEU A 431 13.21 -20.15 -7.73
CA LEU A 431 12.50 -19.89 -6.48
C LEU A 431 11.05 -20.43 -6.43
N PRO A 432 10.24 -20.40 -7.51
CA PRO A 432 8.90 -21.02 -7.53
C PRO A 432 8.88 -22.53 -7.24
N HIS A 433 10.01 -23.22 -7.41
CA HIS A 433 10.17 -24.66 -7.15
C HIS A 433 10.78 -24.95 -5.77
N LEU A 434 11.33 -23.94 -5.08
CA LEU A 434 12.04 -24.09 -3.80
C LEU A 434 11.16 -23.75 -2.60
N VAL A 435 10.22 -24.64 -2.26
CA VAL A 435 9.23 -24.37 -1.18
C VAL A 435 9.88 -24.17 0.20
N GLY A 436 10.91 -24.95 0.55
CA GLY A 436 11.59 -24.85 1.86
C GLY A 436 12.35 -23.53 2.02
N PRO A 437 13.43 -23.32 1.24
CA PRO A 437 14.18 -22.04 1.23
C PRO A 437 13.29 -20.83 0.94
N GLY A 438 12.24 -21.01 0.13
CA GLY A 438 11.25 -19.99 -0.17
C GLY A 438 10.48 -19.48 1.05
N LYS A 439 10.09 -20.37 1.97
CA LYS A 439 9.42 -19.98 3.23
C LYS A 439 10.33 -19.22 4.18
N GLU A 440 11.60 -19.61 4.26
CA GLU A 440 12.60 -18.88 5.07
C GLU A 440 12.83 -17.49 4.50
N TRP A 441 12.94 -17.38 3.17
CA TRP A 441 13.03 -16.10 2.48
C TRP A 441 11.78 -15.24 2.68
N GLU A 442 10.57 -15.81 2.56
CA GLU A 442 9.30 -15.12 2.83
C GLU A 442 9.27 -14.56 4.27
N THR A 443 9.69 -15.36 5.25
CA THR A 443 9.78 -14.95 6.66
C THR A 443 10.75 -13.79 6.83
N LEU A 444 11.93 -13.85 6.20
CA LEU A 444 12.91 -12.76 6.20
C LEU A 444 12.32 -11.46 5.64
N LEU A 445 11.57 -11.53 4.53
CA LEU A 445 10.95 -10.34 3.93
C LEU A 445 10.04 -9.63 4.94
N PHE A 446 9.16 -10.39 5.62
CA PHE A 446 8.28 -9.82 6.63
C PHE A 446 9.02 -9.34 7.89
N GLN A 447 10.10 -10.02 8.31
CA GLN A 447 10.93 -9.55 9.42
C GLN A 447 11.61 -8.22 9.09
N THR A 448 12.17 -8.13 7.89
CA THR A 448 12.81 -6.89 7.39
C THR A 448 11.79 -5.76 7.31
N TYR A 449 10.60 -6.03 6.77
CA TYR A 449 9.50 -5.07 6.76
C TYR A 449 9.13 -4.62 8.16
N ALA A 450 8.88 -5.55 9.10
CA ALA A 450 8.42 -5.20 10.43
C ALA A 450 9.45 -4.42 11.24
N GLN A 451 10.73 -4.80 11.15
CA GLN A 451 11.81 -4.04 11.78
C GLN A 451 11.93 -2.64 11.17
N THR A 452 11.89 -2.52 9.83
CA THR A 452 11.97 -1.22 9.15
C THR A 452 10.78 -0.34 9.52
N TYR A 453 9.57 -0.90 9.48
CA TYR A 453 8.36 -0.22 9.90
C TYR A 453 8.47 0.32 11.33
N PHE A 454 8.91 -0.53 12.27
CA PHE A 454 9.11 -0.12 13.65
C PHE A 454 10.15 0.99 13.79
N ASN A 455 11.29 0.87 13.10
CA ASN A 455 12.37 1.85 13.16
C ASN A 455 11.89 3.26 12.77
N PHE A 456 11.02 3.36 11.75
CA PHE A 456 10.52 4.63 11.25
C PHE A 456 9.26 5.14 11.98
N LEU A 457 8.36 4.24 12.41
CA LEU A 457 7.02 4.63 12.88
C LEU A 457 6.76 4.35 14.38
N GLY A 458 7.64 3.59 15.04
CA GLY A 458 7.65 3.43 16.51
C GLY A 458 6.60 2.53 17.12
N HIS A 459 5.86 1.82 16.29
CA HIS A 459 4.93 0.77 16.69
C HIS A 459 5.00 -0.40 15.70
N PRO A 460 4.63 -1.62 16.14
CA PRO A 460 4.61 -2.77 15.24
C PRO A 460 3.58 -2.59 14.12
N PRO A 461 3.83 -3.16 12.93
CA PRO A 461 2.87 -3.13 11.83
C PRO A 461 1.71 -4.12 12.05
N ILE A 462 0.63 -3.90 11.30
CA ILE A 462 -0.45 -4.86 11.15
C ILE A 462 -0.02 -5.89 10.10
N LEU A 463 0.07 -7.16 10.49
CA LEU A 463 0.54 -8.24 9.61
C LEU A 463 -0.62 -8.99 8.94
N PRO A 464 -0.46 -9.42 7.67
CA PRO A 464 -1.51 -10.04 6.86
C PRO A 464 -1.99 -11.40 7.40
N ARG A 465 -3.27 -11.69 7.15
CA ARG A 465 -3.98 -12.91 7.59
C ARG A 465 -4.55 -13.70 6.41
N VAL A 466 -4.65 -15.02 6.53
CA VAL A 466 -5.08 -15.93 5.44
C VAL A 466 -6.40 -16.61 5.75
N PHE A 467 -7.02 -17.25 4.74
CA PHE A 467 -8.11 -18.20 5.01
C PHE A 467 -7.53 -19.40 5.78
N GLY A 468 -8.21 -19.77 6.86
CA GLY A 468 -7.90 -20.96 7.65
C GLY A 468 -8.83 -22.11 7.32
#